data_AF-A0AAW1AP84-F1
#
_entry.id   AF-A0AAW1AP84-F1
#
_cell.length_a   1.000
_cell.length_b   1.000
_cell.length_c   1.000
_cell.angle_alpha   90.00
_cell.angle_beta   90.00
_cell.angle_gamma   90.00
#
_symmetry.space_group_name_H-M   'P 1'
#
loop_
_entity.id
_entity.type
_entity.pdbx_description
1 polymer ?
#
loop_
_entity_poly.entity_id
_entity_poly.type
_entity_poly.pdbx_seq_one_letter_code
_entity_poly.pdbx_strand_id
1 'polypeptide(L)'
;MTRPGRPELTPTAIASGKLLARRLFGLSAELMDYDNVPTTVFTPLEYGSVGISEEAAVHRYGPDNIEVYHAFYKPLEFVVAERDATQCYIKMVCLREKDQRILGLHFIGPSAGEVIQGFALGIKCGATYSQMMQTVGIHPTCAEEKLPEEKEGADQHLKVHCFNSKTSTRETNSSESLPANRSHFWNIRSSCLFHGTETSRWMLVSWN
;
A
#
# COMPACT_ATOMS: atom_id res chain seq x y z
N MET A 1 29.62 -1.51 6.08
CA MET A 1 29.32 -1.44 4.64
C MET A 1 27.97 -2.10 4.40
N THR A 2 26.89 -1.33 4.37
CA THR A 2 25.57 -1.82 3.94
C THR A 2 25.61 -2.01 2.42
N ARG A 3 25.24 -3.20 1.93
CA ARG A 3 25.01 -3.39 0.49
C ARG A 3 23.83 -2.47 0.10
N PRO A 4 23.93 -1.70 -1.00
CA PRO A 4 22.79 -0.92 -1.49
C PRO A 4 21.59 -1.84 -1.76
N GLY A 5 20.39 -1.39 -1.39
CA GLY A 5 19.14 -2.11 -1.65
C GLY A 5 18.61 -3.02 -0.54
N ARG A 6 19.08 -2.88 0.71
CA ARG A 6 18.51 -3.60 1.87
C ARG A 6 17.74 -2.65 2.79
N PRO A 7 16.58 -3.05 3.36
CA PRO A 7 15.85 -2.22 4.32
C PRO A 7 16.71 -1.84 5.54
N GLU A 8 16.76 -0.55 5.85
CA GLU A 8 17.49 0.01 6.99
C GLU A 8 16.62 0.02 8.25
N LEU A 9 16.29 -1.18 8.75
CA LEU A 9 15.40 -1.38 9.89
C LEU A 9 16.09 -2.18 11.00
N THR A 10 15.83 -1.80 12.26
CA THR A 10 16.30 -2.51 13.45
C THR A 10 16.02 -4.03 13.42
N PRO A 11 14.78 -4.52 13.15
CA PRO A 11 14.52 -5.97 13.09
C PRO A 11 15.32 -6.67 11.99
N THR A 12 15.51 -6.02 10.85
CA THR A 12 16.32 -6.54 9.74
C THR A 12 17.80 -6.67 10.11
N ALA A 13 18.35 -5.68 10.81
CA ALA A 13 19.72 -5.72 11.31
C ALA A 13 19.92 -6.86 12.34
N ILE A 14 18.99 -7.01 13.29
CA ILE A 14 19.03 -8.07 14.30
C ILE A 14 18.94 -9.46 13.65
N ALA A 15 17.97 -9.67 12.76
CA ALA A 15 17.76 -10.96 12.09
C ALA A 15 18.96 -11.35 11.22
N SER A 16 19.45 -10.41 10.40
CA SER A 16 20.61 -10.67 9.54
C SER A 16 21.89 -10.92 10.32
N GLY A 17 22.10 -10.24 11.45
CA GLY A 17 23.22 -10.47 12.37
C GLY A 17 23.17 -11.86 13.00
N LYS A 18 22.00 -12.28 13.51
CA LYS A 18 21.81 -13.64 14.07
C LYS A 18 22.06 -14.72 13.02
N LEU A 19 21.50 -14.58 11.83
CA LEU A 19 21.69 -15.55 10.74
C LEU A 19 23.16 -15.59 10.28
N LEU A 20 23.84 -14.44 10.22
CA LEU A 20 25.26 -14.38 9.90
C LEU A 20 26.11 -15.11 10.95
N ALA A 21 25.88 -14.87 12.24
CA ALA A 21 26.60 -15.56 13.31
C ALA A 21 26.42 -17.08 13.19
N ARG A 22 25.19 -17.56 12.97
CA ARG A 22 24.89 -18.99 12.78
C ARG A 22 25.67 -19.59 11.61
N ARG A 23 25.81 -18.86 10.50
CA ARG A 23 26.61 -19.31 9.34
C ARG A 23 28.10 -19.37 9.63
N LEU A 24 28.64 -18.33 10.28
CA LEU A 24 30.07 -18.26 10.61
C LEU A 24 30.52 -19.39 11.55
N PHE A 25 29.64 -19.80 12.46
CA PHE A 25 29.91 -20.88 13.42
C PHE A 25 29.35 -22.25 12.98
N GLY A 26 28.97 -22.42 11.71
CA GLY A 26 28.58 -23.72 11.15
C GLY A 26 27.25 -24.29 11.66
N LEU A 27 26.38 -23.48 12.26
CA LEU A 27 25.10 -23.90 12.84
C LEU A 27 23.92 -23.86 11.85
N SER A 28 24.06 -23.16 10.73
CA SER A 28 23.03 -23.06 9.68
C SER A 28 23.66 -22.56 8.38
N ALA A 29 23.03 -22.81 7.24
CA ALA A 29 23.33 -22.20 5.94
C ALA A 29 22.30 -21.12 5.53
N GLU A 30 21.27 -20.91 6.35
CA GLU A 30 20.13 -20.04 6.05
C GLU A 30 20.55 -18.58 5.82
N LEU A 31 20.02 -17.98 4.75
CA LEU A 31 20.21 -16.58 4.41
C LEU A 31 19.03 -15.74 4.88
N MET A 32 19.29 -14.45 5.12
CA MET A 32 18.22 -13.50 5.41
C MET A 32 17.39 -13.30 4.15
N ASP A 33 16.09 -13.53 4.29
CA ASP A 33 15.08 -13.13 3.31
C ASP A 33 14.74 -11.65 3.51
N TYR A 34 14.98 -10.84 2.49
CA TYR A 34 14.73 -9.40 2.49
C TYR A 34 13.47 -9.01 1.73
N ASP A 35 12.74 -9.99 1.17
CA ASP A 35 11.50 -9.74 0.48
C ASP A 35 10.38 -9.49 1.50
N ASN A 36 9.46 -8.58 1.16
CA ASN A 36 8.25 -8.28 1.94
C ASN A 36 8.51 -7.99 3.43
N VAL A 37 9.62 -7.32 3.76
CA VAL A 37 9.87 -6.85 5.12
C VAL A 37 8.83 -5.77 5.48
N PRO A 38 7.99 -5.98 6.51
CA PRO A 38 6.98 -4.98 6.89
C PRO A 38 7.65 -3.73 7.46
N THR A 39 7.00 -2.59 7.21
CA THR A 39 7.45 -1.27 7.67
C THR A 39 6.28 -0.47 8.21
N THR A 40 6.55 0.36 9.21
CA THR A 40 5.58 1.31 9.76
C THR A 40 6.24 2.65 10.00
N VAL A 41 5.57 3.70 9.56
CA VAL A 41 5.89 5.10 9.85
C VAL A 41 4.95 5.59 10.94
N PHE A 42 5.51 5.95 12.09
CA PHE A 42 4.77 6.34 13.30
C PHE A 42 4.46 7.85 13.32
N THR A 43 3.75 8.32 12.30
CA THR A 43 3.12 9.64 12.28
C THR A 43 1.87 9.67 13.17
N PRO A 44 1.28 10.86 13.49
CA PRO A 44 0.07 10.95 14.31
C PRO A 44 -1.09 10.06 13.83
N LEU A 45 -1.18 9.85 12.52
CA LEU A 45 -1.91 8.73 11.91
C LEU A 45 -0.87 7.81 11.30
N GLU A 46 -0.76 6.57 11.78
CA GLU A 46 0.30 5.67 11.37
C GLU A 46 0.09 5.18 9.93
N TYR A 47 1.19 4.94 9.24
CA TYR A 47 1.20 4.29 7.94
C TYR A 47 2.01 3.00 8.02
N GLY A 48 1.36 1.87 7.79
CA GLY A 48 1.99 0.57 7.71
C GLY A 48 1.98 0.05 6.27
N SER A 49 3.03 -0.66 5.87
CA SER A 49 3.07 -1.34 4.58
C SER A 49 3.90 -2.62 4.59
N VAL A 50 3.52 -3.54 3.72
CA VAL A 50 4.27 -4.77 3.43
C VAL A 50 4.13 -5.12 1.95
N GLY A 51 5.20 -5.64 1.36
CA GLY A 51 5.23 -5.99 -0.06
C GLY A 51 5.58 -4.81 -0.96
N ILE A 52 5.13 -4.85 -2.21
CA ILE A 52 5.46 -3.84 -3.23
C ILE A 52 4.34 -2.81 -3.40
N SER A 53 4.72 -1.59 -3.78
CA SER A 53 3.76 -0.56 -4.15
C SER A 53 3.06 -0.87 -5.48
N GLU A 54 1.96 -0.16 -5.76
CA GLU A 54 1.21 -0.31 -7.01
C GLU A 54 2.10 0.01 -8.21
N GLU A 55 2.83 1.11 -8.18
CA GLU A 55 3.72 1.52 -9.27
C GLU A 55 4.84 0.50 -9.51
N ALA A 56 5.39 -0.10 -8.45
CA ALA A 56 6.37 -1.17 -8.55
C ALA A 56 5.74 -2.45 -9.11
N ALA A 57 4.50 -2.76 -8.73
CA ALA A 57 3.76 -3.91 -9.26
C ALA A 57 3.46 -3.74 -10.75
N VAL A 58 2.97 -2.57 -11.17
CA VAL A 58 2.72 -2.23 -12.58
C VAL A 58 4.01 -2.31 -13.39
N HIS A 59 5.12 -1.77 -12.87
CA HIS A 59 6.41 -1.84 -13.54
C HIS A 59 6.92 -3.29 -13.68
N ARG A 60 6.70 -4.14 -12.67
CA ARG A 60 7.22 -5.52 -12.64
C ARG A 60 6.37 -6.53 -13.38
N TYR A 61 5.05 -6.41 -13.31
CA TYR A 61 4.10 -7.39 -13.83
C TYR A 61 3.28 -6.88 -15.01
N GLY A 62 3.33 -5.58 -15.31
CA GLY A 62 2.53 -4.94 -16.34
C GLY A 62 1.14 -4.51 -15.84
N PRO A 63 0.60 -3.40 -16.35
CA PRO A 63 -0.65 -2.81 -15.87
C PRO A 63 -1.85 -3.77 -15.96
N ASP A 64 -1.92 -4.55 -17.05
CA ASP A 64 -3.05 -5.46 -17.31
C ASP A 64 -3.09 -6.66 -16.33
N ASN A 65 -1.98 -6.96 -15.66
CA ASN A 65 -1.86 -8.08 -14.71
C ASN A 65 -2.06 -7.69 -13.25
N ILE A 66 -2.29 -6.40 -12.96
CA ILE A 66 -2.47 -5.89 -11.60
C ILE A 66 -3.93 -5.54 -11.36
N GLU A 67 -4.40 -5.86 -10.16
CA GLU A 67 -5.70 -5.46 -9.63
C GLU A 67 -5.51 -4.83 -8.25
N VAL A 68 -6.13 -3.68 -8.04
CA VAL A 68 -5.98 -2.89 -6.81
C VAL A 68 -7.33 -2.75 -6.14
N TYR A 69 -7.40 -3.21 -4.90
CA TYR A 69 -8.57 -3.07 -4.02
C TYR A 69 -8.27 -2.03 -2.96
N HIS A 70 -9.17 -1.09 -2.74
CA HIS A 70 -8.96 -0.08 -1.71
C HIS A 70 -10.26 0.50 -1.16
N ALA A 71 -10.19 0.98 0.07
CA ALA A 71 -11.33 1.55 0.78
C ALA A 71 -10.87 2.61 1.79
N PHE A 72 -11.72 3.63 1.98
CA PHE A 72 -11.67 4.46 3.17
C PHE A 72 -12.52 3.80 4.26
N TYR A 73 -12.07 3.86 5.50
CA TYR A 73 -12.79 3.28 6.63
C TYR A 73 -12.76 4.22 7.82
N LYS A 74 -13.64 4.00 8.79
CA LYS A 74 -13.70 4.80 10.01
C LYS A 74 -13.55 3.90 11.23
N PRO A 75 -12.45 4.00 11.98
CA PRO A 75 -12.31 3.32 13.28
C PRO A 75 -13.51 3.64 14.18
N LEU A 76 -14.04 2.63 14.88
CA LEU A 76 -15.18 2.82 15.77
C LEU A 76 -14.87 3.84 16.88
N GLU A 77 -13.63 3.85 17.36
CA GLU A 77 -13.12 4.79 18.36
C GLU A 77 -13.20 6.24 17.89
N PHE A 78 -13.16 6.48 16.57
CA PHE A 78 -13.26 7.83 15.99
C PHE A 78 -14.70 8.31 15.86
N VAL A 79 -15.68 7.39 15.90
CA VAL A 79 -17.11 7.75 15.85
C VAL A 79 -17.51 8.48 17.14
N VAL A 80 -17.21 7.89 18.30
CA VAL A 80 -17.55 8.47 19.60
C VAL A 80 -16.74 9.73 19.89
N ALA A 81 -15.47 9.76 19.48
CA ALA A 81 -14.58 10.89 19.69
C ALA A 81 -14.79 12.05 18.68
N GLU A 82 -15.77 11.93 17.77
CA GLU A 82 -16.03 12.89 16.68
C GLU A 82 -14.78 13.27 15.87
N ARG A 83 -13.84 12.32 15.73
CA ARG A 83 -12.61 12.54 14.98
C ARG A 83 -12.86 12.40 13.49
N ASP A 84 -12.15 13.22 12.73
CA ASP A 84 -12.10 13.08 11.28
C ASP A 84 -11.38 11.77 10.93
N ALA A 85 -12.11 10.89 10.25
CA ALA A 85 -11.62 9.59 9.79
C ALA A 85 -11.47 9.53 8.27
N THR A 86 -11.69 10.64 7.55
CA THR A 86 -11.53 10.71 6.09
C THR A 86 -10.10 10.38 5.63
N GLN A 87 -9.16 10.28 6.58
CA GLN A 87 -7.75 9.98 6.37
C GLN A 87 -7.39 8.50 6.57
N CYS A 88 -8.28 7.67 7.15
CA CYS A 88 -8.02 6.24 7.31
C CYS A 88 -8.30 5.49 6.00
N TYR A 89 -7.33 4.69 5.56
CA TYR A 89 -7.30 4.14 4.21
C TYR A 89 -6.58 2.80 4.17
N ILE A 90 -7.12 1.86 3.41
CA ILE A 90 -6.50 0.56 3.15
C ILE A 90 -6.44 0.33 1.64
N LYS A 91 -5.31 -0.21 1.16
CA LYS A 91 -5.07 -0.57 -0.24
C LYS A 91 -4.29 -1.86 -0.34
N MET A 92 -4.80 -2.78 -1.14
CA MET A 92 -4.20 -4.07 -1.43
C MET A 92 -3.90 -4.17 -2.94
N VAL A 93 -2.69 -4.60 -3.25
CA VAL A 93 -2.20 -4.78 -4.62
C VAL A 93 -2.11 -6.28 -4.88
N CYS A 94 -2.83 -6.76 -5.88
CA CYS A 94 -2.95 -8.19 -6.20
C CYS A 94 -2.57 -8.46 -7.66
N LEU A 95 -2.17 -9.71 -7.95
CA LEU A 95 -2.17 -10.21 -9.32
C LEU A 95 -3.61 -10.47 -9.78
N ARG A 96 -3.91 -10.20 -11.06
CA ARG A 96 -5.21 -10.48 -11.69
C ARG A 96 -5.42 -11.97 -12.01
N GLU A 97 -4.37 -12.78 -11.93
CA GLU A 97 -4.43 -14.23 -12.16
C GLU A 97 -5.43 -14.91 -11.21
N LYS A 98 -5.87 -16.13 -11.56
CA LYS A 98 -6.95 -16.86 -10.86
C LYS A 98 -6.78 -16.93 -9.34
N ASP A 99 -5.54 -17.04 -8.87
CA ASP A 99 -5.26 -17.16 -7.45
C ASP A 99 -5.22 -15.82 -6.71
N GLN A 100 -5.30 -14.68 -7.41
CA GLN A 100 -5.33 -13.33 -6.83
C GLN A 100 -4.33 -13.11 -5.69
N ARG A 101 -3.07 -13.52 -5.91
CA ARG A 101 -2.01 -13.43 -4.90
C ARG A 101 -1.80 -11.97 -4.50
N ILE A 102 -1.72 -11.73 -3.21
CA ILE A 102 -1.43 -10.41 -2.64
C ILE A 102 0.07 -10.13 -2.82
N LEU A 103 0.38 -9.03 -3.51
CA LEU A 103 1.73 -8.52 -3.76
C LEU A 103 2.13 -7.44 -2.75
N GLY A 104 1.16 -6.67 -2.26
CA GLY A 104 1.39 -5.61 -1.30
C GLY A 104 0.13 -5.19 -0.57
N LEU A 105 0.31 -4.68 0.64
CA LEU A 105 -0.73 -4.10 1.48
C LEU A 105 -0.22 -2.79 2.08
N HIS A 106 -1.05 -1.76 1.99
CA HIS A 106 -0.82 -0.41 2.50
C HIS A 106 -1.99 -0.04 3.40
N PHE A 107 -1.68 0.42 4.61
CA PHE A 107 -2.68 0.67 5.64
C PHE A 107 -2.36 1.98 6.36
N ILE A 108 -3.34 2.87 6.44
CA ILE A 108 -3.26 4.15 7.13
C ILE A 108 -4.36 4.17 8.19
N GLY A 109 -3.96 4.26 9.46
CA GLY A 109 -4.90 4.20 10.58
C GLY A 109 -4.24 4.03 11.93
N PRO A 110 -5.04 3.95 13.01
CA PRO A 110 -4.52 3.62 14.33
C PRO A 110 -3.96 2.20 14.34
N SER A 111 -2.84 2.01 15.06
CA SER A 111 -2.19 0.70 15.24
C SER A 111 -1.78 0.02 13.93
N ALA A 112 -1.38 0.79 12.92
CA ALA A 112 -1.01 0.26 11.60
C ALA A 112 0.14 -0.75 11.68
N GLY A 113 1.08 -0.57 12.62
CA GLY A 113 2.16 -1.53 12.84
C GLY A 113 1.67 -2.91 13.29
N GLU A 114 0.69 -2.96 14.19
CA GLU A 114 0.11 -4.21 14.68
C GLU A 114 -0.66 -4.93 13.58
N VAL A 115 -1.45 -4.18 12.79
CA VAL A 115 -2.21 -4.72 11.66
C VAL A 115 -1.28 -5.32 10.61
N ILE A 116 -0.30 -4.54 10.14
CA ILE A 116 0.61 -4.96 9.07
C ILE A 116 1.50 -6.14 9.49
N GLN A 117 1.88 -6.24 10.76
CA GLN A 117 2.67 -7.37 11.25
C GLN A 117 1.97 -8.72 11.03
N GLY A 118 0.64 -8.78 11.23
CA GLY A 118 -0.16 -9.97 10.95
C GLY A 118 -0.24 -10.29 9.46
N PHE A 119 -0.56 -9.28 8.63
CA PHE A 119 -0.64 -9.46 7.18
C PHE A 119 0.70 -9.82 6.53
N ALA A 120 1.82 -9.38 7.11
CA ALA A 120 3.15 -9.75 6.62
C ALA A 120 3.39 -11.27 6.68
N LEU A 121 2.92 -11.94 7.73
CA LEU A 121 2.96 -13.40 7.80
C LEU A 121 2.09 -14.02 6.71
N GLY A 122 0.86 -13.52 6.53
CA GLY A 122 -0.04 -13.99 5.48
C GLY A 122 0.57 -13.89 4.08
N ILE A 123 1.11 -12.73 3.73
CA ILE A 123 1.76 -12.50 2.42
C ILE A 123 2.99 -13.39 2.25
N LYS A 124 3.77 -13.61 3.31
CA LYS A 124 4.90 -14.53 3.30
C LYS A 124 4.48 -15.99 3.06
N CYS A 125 3.30 -16.37 3.54
CA CYS A 125 2.69 -17.67 3.30
C CYS A 125 1.95 -17.76 1.94
N GLY A 126 1.97 -16.71 1.11
CA GLY A 126 1.31 -16.70 -0.19
C GLY A 126 -0.19 -16.39 -0.14
N ALA A 127 -0.63 -15.59 0.84
CA ALA A 127 -2.02 -15.19 0.98
C ALA A 127 -2.61 -14.63 -0.33
N THR A 128 -3.86 -15.01 -0.58
CA THR A 128 -4.66 -14.53 -1.71
C THR A 128 -5.77 -13.61 -1.26
N TYR A 129 -6.25 -12.76 -2.16
CA TYR A 129 -7.41 -11.92 -1.91
C TYR A 129 -8.64 -12.75 -1.50
N SER A 130 -8.90 -13.86 -2.19
CA SER A 130 -10.01 -14.77 -1.86
C SER A 130 -9.90 -15.37 -0.45
N GLN A 131 -8.69 -15.76 -0.01
CA GLN A 131 -8.47 -16.25 1.36
C GLN A 131 -8.75 -15.15 2.40
N MET A 132 -8.36 -13.91 2.12
CA MET A 132 -8.65 -12.77 2.99
C MET A 132 -10.17 -12.54 3.10
N MET A 133 -10.90 -12.56 1.98
CA MET A 133 -12.36 -12.36 1.99
C MET A 133 -13.13 -13.47 2.71
N GLN A 134 -12.61 -14.71 2.67
CA GLN A 134 -13.15 -15.87 3.39
C GLN A 134 -12.83 -15.85 4.90
N THR A 135 -11.87 -15.02 5.32
CA THR A 135 -11.48 -14.93 6.73
C THR A 135 -12.55 -14.19 7.53
N VAL A 136 -12.95 -14.76 8.67
CA VAL A 136 -13.91 -14.14 9.60
C VAL A 136 -13.21 -13.00 10.34
N GLY A 137 -13.76 -11.79 10.22
CA GLY A 137 -13.27 -10.61 10.91
C GLY A 137 -13.54 -10.65 12.41
N ILE A 138 -12.69 -9.97 13.18
CA ILE A 138 -12.90 -9.73 14.60
C ILE A 138 -13.56 -8.36 14.74
N HIS A 139 -14.77 -8.32 15.31
CA HIS A 139 -15.56 -7.10 15.40
C HIS A 139 -15.66 -6.56 16.85
N PRO A 140 -15.47 -5.25 17.10
CA PRO A 140 -15.03 -4.21 16.16
C PRO A 140 -13.50 -4.10 16.10
N THR A 141 -12.88 -4.12 14.91
CA THR A 141 -11.44 -3.82 14.75
C THR A 141 -11.13 -3.07 13.46
N CYS A 142 -10.07 -2.27 13.43
CA CYS A 142 -9.63 -1.63 12.18
C CYS A 142 -9.09 -2.64 11.14
N ALA A 143 -8.62 -3.80 11.59
CA ALA A 143 -8.06 -4.84 10.73
C ALA A 143 -9.13 -5.68 10.02
N GLU A 144 -10.40 -5.63 10.46
CA GLU A 144 -11.48 -6.41 9.85
C GLU A 144 -12.02 -5.81 8.56
N GLU A 145 -11.60 -4.59 8.21
CA GLU A 145 -12.10 -3.86 7.04
C GLU A 145 -11.98 -4.72 5.78
N LYS A 146 -13.14 -5.03 5.21
CA LYS A 146 -13.21 -5.85 4.00
C LYS A 146 -13.10 -4.96 2.79
N LEU A 147 -12.14 -5.28 1.94
CA LEU A 147 -12.02 -4.63 0.66
C LEU A 147 -13.12 -5.15 -0.28
N PRO A 148 -13.78 -4.29 -1.05
CA PRO A 148 -14.92 -4.67 -1.89
C PRO A 148 -14.45 -5.47 -3.12
N GLU A 149 -15.22 -6.50 -3.48
CA GLU A 149 -15.17 -7.07 -4.84
C GLU A 149 -15.88 -6.13 -5.82
N GLU A 150 -15.50 -6.15 -7.11
CA GLU A 150 -16.03 -5.26 -8.17
C GLU A 150 -17.53 -5.50 -8.52
N LYS A 151 -18.31 -6.12 -7.63
CA LYS A 151 -19.72 -6.41 -7.82
C LYS A 151 -20.53 -6.14 -6.57
N GLU A 152 -20.85 -4.87 -6.34
CA GLU A 152 -22.23 -4.41 -6.17
C GLU A 152 -22.23 -2.89 -6.04
N GLY A 153 -23.12 -2.26 -6.80
CA GLY A 153 -23.24 -0.81 -6.83
C GLY A 153 -23.76 -0.23 -5.51
N ALA A 154 -23.47 1.06 -5.34
CA ALA A 154 -23.99 1.97 -4.31
C ALA A 154 -23.15 2.12 -3.02
N ASP A 155 -21.86 2.45 -3.14
CA ASP A 155 -21.29 3.46 -2.24
C ASP A 155 -20.15 4.26 -2.91
N GLN A 156 -20.16 5.58 -2.78
CA GLN A 156 -19.34 6.51 -3.57
C GLN A 156 -17.86 6.58 -3.13
N HIS A 157 -17.48 5.84 -2.07
CA HIS A 157 -16.13 5.85 -1.48
C HIS A 157 -15.28 4.60 -1.77
N LEU A 158 -15.81 3.63 -2.53
CA LEU A 158 -15.18 2.34 -2.81
C LEU A 158 -14.79 2.26 -4.28
N LYS A 159 -13.53 1.88 -4.58
CA LYS A 159 -13.03 1.79 -5.96
C LYS A 159 -12.16 0.56 -6.12
N VAL A 160 -12.39 -0.15 -7.22
CA VAL A 160 -11.45 -1.14 -7.77
C VAL A 160 -10.80 -0.44 -8.96
N HIS A 161 -9.47 -0.37 -8.97
CA HIS A 161 -8.75 0.17 -10.11
C HIS A 161 -8.17 -0.99 -10.92
N CYS A 162 -8.86 -1.30 -12.02
CA CYS A 162 -8.33 -2.16 -13.08
C CYS A 162 -7.62 -1.29 -14.13
N PHE A 163 -6.29 -1.41 -14.22
CA PHE A 163 -5.54 -0.74 -15.28
C PHE A 163 -5.88 -1.42 -16.61
N ASN A 164 -6.62 -0.73 -17.48
CA ASN A 164 -6.96 -1.23 -18.80
C ASN A 164 -6.11 -0.47 -19.82
N SER A 165 -5.14 -1.13 -20.46
CA SER A 165 -4.25 -0.52 -21.47
C SER A 165 -4.97 0.06 -22.71
N LYS A 166 -6.29 -0.17 -22.84
CA LYS A 166 -7.12 0.29 -23.97
C LYS A 166 -7.80 1.66 -23.79
N THR A 167 -7.72 2.29 -22.61
CA THR A 167 -8.26 3.64 -22.40
C THR A 167 -7.19 4.70 -22.59
N SER A 168 -6.72 4.86 -23.82
CA SER A 168 -5.96 6.03 -24.27
C SER A 168 -6.69 6.65 -25.47
N THR A 169 -7.14 7.90 -25.29
CA THR A 169 -7.69 8.83 -26.30
C THR A 169 -9.00 8.47 -27.01
N ARG A 170 -10.12 8.98 -26.47
CA ARG A 170 -11.23 9.52 -27.29
C ARG A 170 -11.79 10.77 -26.60
N GLU A 171 -11.18 11.91 -26.88
CA GLU A 171 -11.86 13.20 -26.76
C GLU A 171 -12.94 13.22 -27.85
N THR A 172 -14.20 13.08 -27.46
CA THR A 172 -15.32 13.40 -28.35
C THR A 172 -15.62 14.88 -28.20
N ASN A 173 -15.20 15.66 -29.20
CA ASN A 173 -15.71 17.00 -29.46
C ASN A 173 -17.22 16.91 -29.71
N SER A 174 -18.03 17.37 -28.75
CA SER A 174 -19.41 17.79 -29.01
C SER A 174 -19.61 19.15 -28.36
N SER A 175 -19.57 20.17 -29.22
CA SER A 175 -19.92 21.54 -28.92
C SER A 175 -21.42 21.65 -28.67
N GLU A 176 -21.83 21.74 -27.40
CA GLU A 176 -23.14 22.25 -27.01
C GLU A 176 -22.98 23.25 -25.87
N SER A 177 -23.32 24.49 -26.18
CA SER A 177 -23.24 25.66 -25.30
C SER A 177 -24.42 25.70 -24.34
N LEU A 178 -24.17 25.76 -23.03
CA LEU A 178 -25.13 26.18 -22.02
C LEU A 178 -24.46 27.11 -20.97
N PRO A 179 -25.25 27.98 -20.32
CA PRO A 179 -24.81 29.31 -19.92
C PRO A 179 -24.06 29.36 -18.59
N ALA A 180 -23.23 30.40 -18.48
CA ALA A 180 -22.43 30.73 -17.31
C ALA A 180 -23.27 31.06 -16.06
N ASN A 181 -23.06 30.33 -14.96
CA ASN A 181 -22.98 30.97 -13.65
C ASN A 181 -22.09 30.20 -12.66
N ARG A 182 -21.45 30.98 -11.78
CA ARG A 182 -20.22 30.74 -11.02
C ARG A 182 -20.33 29.73 -9.87
N SER A 183 -19.28 28.94 -9.66
CA SER A 183 -18.45 28.94 -8.44
C SER A 183 -17.15 28.15 -8.69
N HIS A 184 -16.11 28.42 -7.88
CA HIS A 184 -14.71 28.37 -8.27
C HIS A 184 -14.09 26.96 -8.39
N PHE A 185 -13.39 26.76 -9.51
CA PHE A 185 -12.39 25.72 -9.80
C PHE A 185 -11.11 25.91 -8.96
N TRP A 186 -10.59 24.83 -8.36
CA TRP A 186 -9.15 24.60 -8.25
C TRP A 186 -8.81 23.37 -9.08
N ASN A 187 -8.21 23.62 -10.24
CA ASN A 187 -7.56 22.64 -11.09
C ASN A 187 -6.16 22.38 -10.51
N ILE A 188 -5.88 21.20 -9.96
CA ILE A 188 -4.50 20.77 -9.71
C ILE A 188 -4.10 19.86 -10.87
N ARG A 189 -3.47 20.46 -11.88
CA ARG A 189 -2.61 19.75 -12.82
C ARG A 189 -1.30 19.43 -12.09
N SER A 190 -1.03 18.16 -11.84
CA SER A 190 0.33 17.70 -11.56
C SER A 190 1.04 17.53 -12.90
N SER A 191 1.81 18.54 -13.31
CA SER A 191 2.79 18.42 -14.38
C SER A 191 4.15 18.18 -13.76
N CYS A 192 4.68 16.97 -13.94
CA CYS A 192 6.10 16.67 -13.79
C CYS A 192 6.94 17.61 -14.66
N LEU A 193 7.91 18.29 -14.06
CA LEU A 193 9.08 18.82 -14.75
C LEU A 193 10.32 18.35 -13.99
N PHE A 194 10.82 17.18 -14.39
CA PHE A 194 12.22 16.82 -14.17
C PHE A 194 13.02 17.45 -15.30
N HIS A 195 13.90 18.39 -14.97
CA HIS A 195 15.11 18.69 -15.74
C HIS A 195 16.28 18.47 -14.80
N GLY A 196 17.22 17.63 -15.22
CA GLY A 196 18.41 17.31 -14.44
C GLY A 196 19.38 18.49 -14.36
N THR A 197 20.10 18.58 -13.25
CA THR A 197 21.58 18.53 -13.14
C THR A 197 21.94 18.80 -11.67
N GLU A 198 22.71 17.88 -11.09
CA GLU A 198 23.73 18.05 -10.04
C GLU A 198 23.48 18.84 -8.72
N THR A 199 24.10 18.28 -7.67
CA THR A 199 24.47 18.83 -6.35
C THR A 199 23.48 18.73 -5.17
N SER A 200 23.79 17.77 -4.30
CA SER A 200 24.09 17.96 -2.87
C SER A 200 23.01 18.45 -1.89
N ARG A 201 22.74 17.57 -0.90
CA ARG A 201 22.80 17.81 0.56
C ARG A 201 21.46 17.91 1.34
N TRP A 202 21.43 17.13 2.42
CA TRP A 202 20.55 17.12 3.61
C TRP A 202 19.18 16.43 3.45
N MET A 203 18.69 15.60 4.38
CA MET A 203 18.83 15.64 5.84
C MET A 203 18.80 14.22 6.43
N LEU A 204 19.86 13.87 7.18
CA LEU A 204 19.90 12.73 8.09
C LEU A 204 19.24 13.15 9.42
N VAL A 205 18.25 12.39 9.88
CA VAL A 205 17.79 12.47 11.28
C VAL A 205 18.51 11.36 12.04
N SER A 206 19.55 11.75 12.77
CA SER A 206 20.24 10.90 13.74
C SER A 206 19.44 10.90 15.04
N TRP A 207 19.15 9.71 15.58
CA TRP A 207 18.71 9.57 16.96
C TRP A 207 19.97 9.41 17.83
N ASN A 208 20.11 10.29 18.83
CA ASN A 208 20.99 10.09 19.99
C ASN A 208 20.23 9.32 21.06
#